data_AF-A0A2H0LU34-F1
#
_entry.id   AF-A0A2H0LU34-F1
#
_cell.length_a   1.000
_cell.length_b   1.000
_cell.length_c   1.000
_cell.angle_alpha   90.00
_cell.angle_beta   90.00
_cell.angle_gamma   90.00
#
_symmetry.space_group_name_H-M   'P 1'
#
loop_
_entity.id
_entity.type
_entity.pdbx_description
1 polymer ?
#
loop_
_entity_poly.entity_id
_entity_poly.type
_entity_poly.pdbx_seq_one_letter_code
_entity_poly.pdbx_strand_id
1 'polypeptide(L)' 'MKRLSRFVIWICSRFNKEQIEFIVKELMDILKNRNPSIKPKDEFQEKHPNYRKFFVDPAPPLTQKPIFKKKSR' A
#
# COMPACT_ATOMS: atom_id res chain seq x y z
N MET A 1 -12.06 4.56 7.26
CA MET A 1 -12.58 5.93 7.47
C MET A 1 -12.59 6.41 8.92
N LYS A 2 -13.17 5.71 9.91
CA LYS A 2 -13.21 6.19 11.33
C LYS A 2 -11.84 6.54 11.96
N ARG A 3 -10.77 5.88 11.52
CA ARG A 3 -9.38 6.20 11.95
C ARG A 3 -8.88 7.54 11.38
N LEU A 4 -9.33 7.94 10.19
CA LEU A 4 -8.99 9.23 9.58
C LEU A 4 -9.63 10.39 10.33
N SER A 5 -10.86 10.23 10.81
CA SER A 5 -11.51 11.27 11.63
C SER A 5 -10.72 11.58 12.91
N ARG A 6 -10.14 10.55 13.55
CA ARG A 6 -9.25 10.75 14.70
C ARG A 6 -7.95 11.45 14.33
N PHE A 7 -7.43 11.18 13.13
CA PHE A 7 -6.26 11.87 12.61
C PHE A 7 -6.53 13.36 12.37
N VAL A 8 -7.69 13.72 11.84
CA VAL A 8 -8.10 15.13 11.67
C VAL A 8 -8.19 15.83 13.03
N ILE A 9 -8.83 15.19 14.03
CA ILE A 9 -8.89 15.73 15.40
C ILE A 9 -7.48 15.92 15.98
N TRP A 10 -6.59 14.96 15.75
CA TRP A 10 -5.20 15.04 16.21
C TRP A 10 -4.44 16.20 15.55
N ILE A 11 -4.59 16.41 14.24
CA ILE A 11 -4.00 17.56 13.53
C ILE A 11 -4.48 18.87 14.15
N CYS A 12 -5.80 19.02 14.33
CA CYS A 12 -6.38 20.23 14.91
C CYS A 12 -5.96 20.45 16.38
N SER A 13 -5.60 19.39 17.10
CA SER A 13 -5.07 19.50 18.47
C SER A 13 -3.61 19.96 18.54
N ARG A 14 -2.86 19.88 17.42
CA ARG A 14 -1.41 20.07 17.38
C ARG A 14 -0.97 21.31 16.61
N PHE A 15 -1.77 21.78 15.66
CA PHE A 15 -1.41 22.85 14.73
C PHE A 15 -2.42 23.99 14.74
N ASN A 16 -1.93 25.19 14.44
CA ASN A 16 -2.77 26.38 14.28
C ASN A 16 -3.34 26.47 12.85
N LYS A 17 -4.34 27.32 12.64
CA LYS A 17 -5.04 27.47 11.35
C LYS A 17 -4.09 27.60 10.15
N GLU A 18 -3.11 28.50 10.21
CA GLU A 18 -2.16 28.74 9.12
C GLU A 18 -1.31 27.50 8.79
N GLN A 19 -0.88 26.77 9.82
CA GLN A 19 -0.12 25.53 9.66
C GLN A 19 -0.98 24.43 9.02
N ILE A 20 -2.25 24.35 9.40
CA ILE A 20 -3.20 23.40 8.81
C ILE A 20 -3.41 23.75 7.33
N GLU A 21 -3.60 25.02 7.00
CA GLU A 21 -3.72 25.48 5.60
C GLU A 21 -2.48 25.13 4.78
N PHE A 22 -1.29 25.29 5.36
CA PHE A 22 -0.04 24.88 4.73
C PHE A 22 0.03 23.37 4.48
N ILE A 23 -0.30 22.54 5.49
CA ILE A 23 -0.35 21.07 5.36
C ILE A 23 -1.34 20.66 4.25
N VAL A 24 -2.53 21.25 4.22
CA VAL A 24 -3.54 20.97 3.18
C VAL A 24 -2.99 21.33 1.80
N LYS A 25 -2.32 22.48 1.67
CA LYS A 25 -1.72 22.92 0.40
C LYS A 25 -0.64 21.94 -0.08
N GLU A 26 0.27 21.52 0.79
CA GLU A 26 1.31 20.54 0.44
C GLU A 26 0.71 19.20 0.02
N LEU A 27 -0.28 18.69 0.78
CA LEU A 27 -0.99 17.45 0.41
C LEU A 27 -1.66 17.59 -0.95
N MET A 28 -2.25 18.75 -1.26
CA MET A 28 -2.86 19.02 -2.56
C MET A 28 -1.83 19.04 -3.69
N ASP A 29 -0.64 19.58 -3.46
CA ASP A 29 0.45 19.61 -4.45
C ASP A 29 1.04 18.21 -4.68
N ILE A 30 1.14 17.38 -3.64
CA ILE A 30 1.52 15.95 -3.75
C ILE A 30 0.50 15.19 -4.59
N LEU A 31 -0.80 15.39 -4.35
CA LEU A 31 -1.85 14.76 -5.15
C LEU A 31 -1.84 15.21 -6.62
N LYS A 32 -1.36 16.43 -6.90
CA LYS A 32 -1.15 16.94 -8.26
C LYS A 32 0.17 16.48 -8.90
N ASN A 33 0.92 15.58 -8.27
CA ASN A 33 2.23 15.10 -8.71
C ASN A 33 3.26 16.23 -8.93
N ARG A 34 3.12 17.37 -8.23
CA ARG A 34 4.05 18.51 -8.36
C ARG A 34 5.36 18.30 -7.61
N ASN A 35 5.43 17.32 -6.72
CA ASN A 35 6.64 16.95 -6.00
C ASN A 35 7.00 15.47 -6.28
N PRO A 36 8.07 15.19 -7.04
CA PRO A 36 8.43 13.82 -7.43
C PRO A 36 9.00 12.98 -6.27
N SER A 37 9.44 13.62 -5.18
CA SER A 37 10.10 12.93 -4.05
C SER A 37 9.12 12.32 -3.05
N ILE A 38 7.88 12.82 -3.00
CA ILE A 38 6.86 12.37 -2.05
C ILE A 38 5.65 11.92 -2.85
N LYS A 39 5.39 10.61 -2.83
CA LYS A 39 4.34 9.97 -3.63
C LYS A 39 3.30 9.32 -2.71
N PRO A 40 2.02 9.35 -3.09
CA PRO A 40 0.99 8.59 -2.38
C PRO A 40 1.34 7.10 -2.35
N LYS A 41 0.88 6.43 -1.30
CA LYS A 41 1.14 5.00 -1.09
C LYS A 41 0.57 4.12 -2.21
N ASP A 42 -0.44 4.61 -2.90
CA ASP A 42 -1.17 3.88 -3.95
C ASP A 42 -0.28 3.55 -5.16
N GLU A 43 0.72 4.40 -5.47
CA GLU A 43 1.66 4.18 -6.59
C GLU A 43 2.44 2.87 -6.47
N PHE A 44 2.71 2.42 -5.24
CA PHE A 44 3.40 1.14 -5.03
C PHE A 44 2.54 -0.05 -5.49
N GLN A 45 1.23 -0.01 -5.24
CA GLN A 45 0.32 -1.05 -5.71
C GLN A 45 0.09 -0.96 -7.21
N GLU A 46 0.08 0.23 -7.80
CA GLU A 46 0.02 0.41 -9.26
C GLU A 46 1.24 -0.19 -9.96
N LYS A 47 2.45 0.05 -9.43
CA LYS A 47 3.71 -0.51 -9.96
C LYS A 47 3.84 -2.00 -9.73
N HIS A 48 3.26 -2.51 -8.65
CA HIS A 48 3.32 -3.92 -8.28
C HIS A 48 1.91 -4.50 -8.07
N PRO A 49 1.11 -4.65 -9.13
CA PRO A 49 -0.30 -5.02 -9.04
C PRO A 49 -0.51 -6.42 -8.44
N ASN A 50 0.51 -7.27 -8.44
CA ASN A 50 0.50 -8.63 -7.91
C ASN A 50 1.22 -8.76 -6.56
N TYR A 51 1.77 -7.68 -6.00
CA TYR A 51 2.48 -7.75 -4.73
C TYR A 51 1.54 -8.14 -3.60
N ARG A 52 1.88 -9.22 -2.87
CA ARG A 52 1.06 -9.81 -1.80
C ARG A 52 -0.35 -10.23 -2.22
N LYS A 53 -0.61 -10.42 -3.52
CA LYS A 53 -1.80 -11.16 -3.96
C LYS A 53 -1.51 -12.64 -3.81
N PHE A 54 -1.82 -13.19 -2.64
CA PHE A 54 -1.76 -14.63 -2.43
C PHE A 54 -3.04 -15.25 -2.96
N PHE A 55 -2.92 -16.02 -4.04
CA PHE A 55 -3.94 -16.98 -4.41
C PHE A 55 -3.58 -18.30 -3.74
N VAL A 56 -4.36 -18.69 -2.74
CA VAL A 56 -4.21 -20.00 -2.11
C VAL A 56 -4.78 -21.02 -3.10
N ASP A 57 -3.98 -22.01 -3.46
CA ASP A 57 -4.47 -23.11 -4.30
C ASP A 57 -5.66 -23.78 -3.60
N PRO A 58 -6.86 -23.80 -4.22
CA PRO A 58 -8.01 -24.48 -3.65
C PRO A 58 -7.86 -26.00 -3.70
N ALA A 59 -6.91 -26.53 -4.47
CA ALA A 59 -6.68 -27.96 -4.55
C ALA A 59 -6.11 -28.50 -3.22
N PRO A 60 -6.61 -29.68 -2.76
CA PRO A 60 -6.03 -30.33 -1.60
C PRO A 60 -4.58 -30.74 -1.87
N PRO A 61 -3.75 -30.84 -0.82
CA PRO A 61 -2.37 -31.28 -0.97
C PRO A 61 -2.31 -32.68 -1.59
N LEU A 62 -1.28 -32.92 -2.42
CA LEU A 62 -1.05 -34.22 -3.03
C LEU A 62 -0.91 -35.30 -1.96
N THR A 63 -1.74 -36.33 -2.04
CA THR A 63 -1.72 -37.47 -1.11
C THR A 63 -0.58 -38.44 -1.40
N GLN A 64 -0.05 -38.42 -2.63
CA GLN A 64 1.02 -39.31 -3.07
C GLN A 64 2.33 -38.54 -3.17
N LYS A 65 3.43 -39.18 -2.76
CA LYS A 65 4.78 -38.61 -2.90
C LYS A 65 5.14 -38.46 -4.39
N PRO A 66 5.81 -37.36 -4.79
CA PRO A 66 6.23 -37.19 -6.17
C PRO A 66 7.22 -38.29 -6.56
N ILE A 67 6.96 -38.93 -7.69
CA ILE A 67 7.84 -39.95 -8.26
C ILE A 67 9.00 -39.21 -8.93
N PHE A 68 10.16 -39.20 -8.28
CA PHE A 68 11.37 -38.65 -8.88
C PHE A 68 11.79 -39.52 -10.07
N LYS A 69 11.66 -39.00 -11.29
CA LYS A 69 12.29 -39.61 -12.46
C LYS A 69 13.80 -39.50 -12.28
N LYS A 70 14.50 -40.64 -12.15
CA LYS A 70 15.96 -40.67 -12.22
C LYS A 70 16.38 -40.02 -13.54
N LYS A 71 17.15 -38.93 -13.48
CA LYS A 71 17.83 -38.41 -14.67
C LYS A 71 18.75 -39.53 -15.18
N SER A 72 18.54 -39.98 -16.42
CA SER A 72 19.53 -40.82 -17.10
C SER A 72 20.80 -39.99 -17.23
N ARG A 73 21.90 -40.53 -16.71
CA ARG A 73 23.25 -39.99 -16.96
C ARG A 73 23.66 -40.30 -18.39
#